data_AF-A0A842AFL7-F1
#
_entry.id   AF-A0A842AFL7-F1
#
_cell.length_a   1.000
_cell.length_b   1.000
_cell.length_c   1.000
_cell.angle_alpha   90.00
_cell.angle_beta   90.00
_cell.angle_gamma   90.00
#
_symmetry.space_group_name_H-M   'P 1'
#
loop_
_entity.id
_entity.type
_entity.pdbx_description
1 polymer ?
#
loop_
_entity_poly.entity_id
_entity_poly.type
_entity_poly.pdbx_seq_one_letter_code
_entity_poly.pdbx_strand_id
1 'polypeptide(L)' 'MTEDNKVLTIGDEVRSTDIVTIIAVEEQNIEVRTDAGYEFWTTRDNLDK' A
#
# COMPACT_ATOMS: atom_id res chain seq x y z
N MET A 1 5.68 -25.78 11.38
CA MET A 1 6.43 -24.70 10.72
C MET A 1 5.38 -23.89 10.00
N THR A 2 4.93 -22.80 10.61
CA THR A 2 3.93 -21.90 10.04
C THR A 2 4.69 -20.92 9.15
N GLU A 3 4.21 -20.73 7.92
CA GLU A 3 4.86 -19.90 6.92
C GLU A 3 5.21 -18.50 7.44
N ASP A 4 6.36 -18.02 7.00
CA ASP A 4 6.95 -16.73 7.35
C ASP A 4 6.00 -15.61 6.90
N ASN A 5 5.44 -14.88 7.85
CA ASN A 5 4.54 -13.78 7.58
C ASN A 5 5.37 -12.59 7.07
N LYS A 6 5.54 -12.48 5.74
CA LYS A 6 6.37 -11.44 5.12
C LYS A 6 5.67 -10.08 5.20
N VAL A 7 5.95 -9.34 6.27
CA VAL A 7 5.57 -7.92 6.39
C VAL A 7 6.36 -7.15 5.34
N LEU A 8 5.70 -6.60 4.31
CA LEU A 8 6.34 -5.61 3.44
C LEU A 8 6.52 -4.33 4.26
N THR A 9 7.76 -4.03 4.62
CA THR A 9 8.14 -2.70 5.10
C THR A 9 8.01 -1.73 3.93
N ILE A 10 7.35 -0.59 4.13
CA ILE A 10 7.32 0.52 3.16
C ILE A 10 8.78 0.85 2.79
N GLY A 11 9.23 0.37 1.63
CA GLY A 11 10.66 0.29 1.27
C GLY A 11 11.06 -0.96 0.48
N ASP A 12 10.29 -2.06 0.52
CA ASP A 12 10.33 -3.10 -0.52
C ASP A 12 9.72 -2.46 -1.78
N GLU A 13 10.45 -2.40 -2.89
CA GLU A 13 10.08 -1.70 -4.14
C GLU A 13 8.61 -1.97 -4.55
N VAL A 14 7.67 -1.13 -4.10
CA VAL A 14 6.44 -0.88 -4.84
C VAL A 14 6.94 -0.20 -6.11
N ARG A 15 7.00 -0.96 -7.20
CA ARG A 15 7.50 -0.42 -8.46
C ARG A 15 6.51 0.64 -8.87
N SER A 16 7.00 1.78 -9.33
CA SER A 16 6.21 2.97 -9.70
C SER A 16 5.11 2.74 -10.75
N THR A 17 4.93 1.51 -11.22
CA THR A 17 3.93 1.03 -12.19
C THR A 17 2.78 0.24 -11.55
N ASP A 18 2.80 -0.02 -10.25
CA ASP A 18 1.72 -0.75 -9.57
C ASP A 18 0.45 0.11 -9.50
N ILE A 19 -0.63 -0.38 -10.13
CA ILE A 19 -1.95 0.25 -10.04
C ILE A 19 -2.45 0.05 -8.61
N VAL A 20 -2.75 1.16 -7.93
CA VAL A 20 -3.36 1.15 -6.59
C VAL A 20 -4.82 1.51 -6.68
N THR A 21 -5.66 0.75 -5.98
CA THR A 21 -7.09 1.03 -5.81
C THR A 21 -7.30 1.61 -4.42
N ILE A 22 -8.00 2.74 -4.34
CA ILE A 22 -8.40 3.34 -3.07
C ILE A 22 -9.58 2.56 -2.52
N ILE A 23 -9.46 2.04 -1.30
CA ILE A 23 -10.52 1.27 -0.64
C ILE A 23 -11.21 2.10 0.44
N ALA A 24 -10.45 2.87 1.21
CA ALA A 24 -10.98 3.74 2.27
C ALA A 24 -10.22 5.07 2.36
N VAL A 25 -10.92 6.09 2.85
CA VAL A 25 -10.36 7.41 3.14
C VAL A 25 -10.85 7.86 4.50
N GLU A 26 -9.93 8.07 5.43
CA GLU A 26 -10.20 8.51 6.81
C GLU A 26 -9.35 9.74 7.11
N GLU A 27 -10.01 10.90 7.21
CA GLU A 27 -9.38 12.21 7.43
C GLU A 27 -8.29 12.52 6.38
N GLN A 28 -7.02 12.24 6.73
CA GLN A 28 -5.84 12.45 5.89
C GLN A 28 -5.13 11.13 5.52
N ASN A 29 -5.60 10.01 6.07
CA ASN A 29 -5.11 8.68 5.78
C ASN A 29 -5.97 8.04 4.70
N ILE A 30 -5.32 7.38 3.76
CA ILE A 30 -5.93 6.70 2.62
C ILE A 30 -5.48 5.25 2.67
N GLU A 31 -6.41 4.32 2.76
CA GLU A 31 -6.13 2.90 2.61
C GLU A 31 -6.16 2.54 1.12
N VAL A 32 -5.06 1.97 0.65
CA VAL A 32 -4.92 1.53 -0.74
C VAL A 32 -4.58 0.05 -0.80
N ARG A 33 -5.05 -0.59 -1.86
CA ARG A 33 -4.69 -1.96 -2.23
C ARG A 33 -4.04 -1.98 -3.60
N THR A 34 -2.90 -2.65 -3.71
CA THR A 34 -2.20 -2.86 -4.98
C THR A 34 -2.85 -4.01 -5.77
N ASP A 35 -2.60 -4.06 -7.08
CA ASP A 35 -3.00 -5.20 -7.93
C ASP A 35 -2.44 -6.54 -7.43
N ALA A 36 -1.26 -6.53 -6.83
CA ALA A 36 -0.66 -7.69 -6.18
C ALA A 36 -1.34 -8.11 -4.86
N GLY A 37 -2.38 -7.40 -4.43
CA GLY A 37 -3.17 -7.72 -3.24
C GLY A 37 -2.59 -7.21 -1.93
N TYR A 38 -1.58 -6.33 -1.97
CA TYR A 38 -1.02 -5.72 -0.76
C TYR A 38 -1.86 -4.53 -0.32
N GLU A 39 -2.09 -4.42 0.98
CA GLU A 39 -2.90 -3.35 1.58
C GLU A 39 -2.05 -2.52 2.53
N PHE A 40 -2.11 -1.20 2.38
CA PHE A 40 -1.39 -0.29 3.26
C PHE A 40 -2.07 1.08 3.35
N TRP A 41 -1.77 1.78 4.44
CA TRP A 41 -2.19 3.16 4.64
C TRP A 41 -1.14 4.11 4.10
N THR A 42 -1.58 5.09 3.33
CA THR A 42 -0.77 6.18 2.78
C THR A 42 -1.46 7.51 3.01
N THR A 43 -0.80 8.60 2.65
CA THR A 43 -1.37 9.95 2.68
C THR A 43 -1.49 10.48 1.26
N ARG A 44 -2.35 11.48 1.09
CA ARG A 44 -2.53 12.14 -0.21
C ARG A 44 -1.21 12.74 -0.74
N ASP A 45 -0.39 13.27 0.15
CA ASP A 45 0.95 13.82 -0.15
C ASP A 45 1.92 12.79 -0.75
N ASN A 46 1.74 11.51 -0.44
CA ASN A 46 2.57 10.43 -0.99
C ASN A 46 1.99 9.84 -2.29
N LEU A 47 0.68 10.01 -2.54
CA LEU A 47 0.03 9.59 -3.79
C LEU A 47 0.23 10.60 -4.94
N ASP A 48 0.51 11.86 -4.62
CA ASP A 48 0.70 12.95 -5.62
C ASP A 48 2.11 12.99 -6.23
N LYS A 49 3.05 12.17 -5.73
CA LYS A 49 4.46 12.12 -6.18
C LYS A 49 4.68 11.15 -7.32
#